data_AF-A0A1X7PRD8-F1
#
_entry.id   AF-A0A1X7PRD8-F1
#
_cell.length_a   1.000
_cell.length_b   1.000
_cell.length_c   1.000
_cell.angle_alpha   90.00
_cell.angle_beta   90.00
_cell.angle_gamma   90.00
#
_symmetry.space_group_name_H-M   'P 1'
#
loop_
_entity.id
_entity.type
_entity.pdbx_description
1 polymer ?
#
loop_
_entity_poly.entity_id
_entity_poly.type
_entity_poly.pdbx_seq_one_letter_code
_entity_poly.pdbx_strand_id
1 'polypeptide(L)'
;MKHSISIITPLSWLEKADALFASLGWGAHNFLVPLSPDGTDPATHLGLRATADAVFVRDMETALASLPELHAALEIDLRDDSNRASQFETLMTRCGLSRVEPVVDI
;
A
#
# COMPACT_ATOMS: atom_id res chain seq x y z
N MET A 1 1.49 -18.34 -10.70
CA MET A 1 0.33 -17.90 -9.89
C MET A 1 0.48 -16.41 -9.66
N LYS A 2 -0.60 -15.63 -9.75
CA LYS A 2 -0.57 -14.18 -9.49
C LYS A 2 -0.96 -13.92 -8.04
N HIS A 3 -0.38 -12.89 -7.44
CA HIS A 3 -0.70 -12.43 -6.10
C HIS A 3 -1.40 -11.09 -6.16
N SER A 4 -2.38 -10.87 -5.29
CA SER A 4 -2.91 -9.54 -5.03
C SER A 4 -2.19 -8.92 -3.84
N ILE A 5 -1.72 -7.70 -4.02
CA ILE A 5 -0.96 -6.94 -3.03
C ILE A 5 -1.74 -5.68 -2.69
N SER A 6 -1.91 -5.43 -1.41
CA SER A 6 -2.42 -4.17 -0.86
C SER A 6 -1.38 -3.62 0.11
N ILE A 7 -1.01 -2.36 -0.06
CA ILE A 7 -0.01 -1.69 0.77
C ILE A 7 -0.57 -0.35 1.24
N ILE A 8 -0.37 -0.03 2.51
CA ILE A 8 -0.60 1.31 3.07
C ILE A 8 0.72 1.82 3.63
N THR A 9 1.02 3.08 3.35
CA THR A 9 2.20 3.78 3.89
C THR A 9 1.80 5.12 4.51
N PRO A 10 2.35 5.48 5.69
CA PRO A 10 2.26 6.84 6.20
C PRO A 10 2.94 7.82 5.25
N LEU A 11 2.43 9.05 5.15
CA LEU A 11 3.02 10.08 4.28
C LEU A 11 4.49 10.37 4.59
N SER A 12 4.92 10.23 5.85
CA SER A 12 6.32 10.41 6.25
C SER A 12 7.30 9.38 5.66
N TRP A 13 6.78 8.25 5.15
CA TRP A 13 7.57 7.18 4.53
C TRP A 13 7.31 7.04 3.03
N LEU A 14 6.39 7.83 2.46
CA LEU A 14 5.94 7.71 1.08
C LEU A 14 7.10 7.75 0.08
N GLU A 15 8.01 8.72 0.20
CA GLU A 15 9.13 8.88 -0.73
C GLU A 15 10.03 7.63 -0.76
N LYS A 16 10.32 7.05 0.42
CA LYS A 16 11.12 5.84 0.54
C LYS A 16 10.38 4.62 0.00
N ALA A 17 9.08 4.52 0.27
CA ALA A 17 8.24 3.45 -0.24
C ALA A 17 8.18 3.51 -1.79
N ASP A 18 7.85 4.67 -2.37
CA ASP A 18 7.82 4.88 -3.81
C ASP A 18 9.17 4.54 -4.45
N ALA A 19 10.28 5.00 -3.88
CA ALA A 19 11.62 4.69 -4.40
C ALA A 19 11.91 3.19 -4.42
N LEU A 20 11.58 2.47 -3.33
CA LEU A 20 11.73 1.02 -3.27
C LEU A 20 10.90 0.33 -4.37
N PHE A 21 9.60 0.60 -4.43
CA PHE A 21 8.72 -0.08 -5.37
C PHE A 21 8.99 0.28 -6.83
N ALA A 22 9.42 1.51 -7.10
CA ALA A 22 9.92 1.90 -8.42
C ALA A 22 11.15 1.09 -8.82
N SER A 23 12.10 0.86 -7.90
CA SER A 23 13.31 0.06 -8.16
C SER A 23 13.01 -1.41 -8.47
N LEU A 24 11.87 -1.92 -7.97
CA LEU A 24 11.37 -3.28 -8.24
C LEU A 24 10.55 -3.37 -9.54
N GLY A 25 10.33 -2.25 -10.23
CA GLY A 25 9.65 -2.22 -11.53
C GLY A 25 8.16 -1.84 -11.49
N TRP A 26 7.61 -1.41 -10.36
CA TRP A 26 6.22 -0.94 -10.30
C TRP A 26 6.01 0.45 -10.92
N GLY A 27 7.08 1.23 -11.12
CA GLY A 27 7.00 2.65 -11.48
C GLY A 27 6.93 3.57 -10.25
N ALA A 28 7.06 4.88 -10.47
CA ALA A 28 6.97 5.88 -9.40
C ALA A 28 5.51 6.29 -9.15
N HIS A 29 5.22 6.76 -7.93
CA HIS A 29 3.95 7.39 -7.54
C HIS A 29 2.72 6.49 -7.67
N ASN A 30 2.84 5.23 -7.22
CA ASN A 30 1.75 4.26 -7.32
C ASN A 30 0.79 4.27 -6.11
N PHE A 31 1.18 4.91 -5.01
CA PHE A 31 0.29 5.12 -3.87
C PHE A 31 -0.68 6.26 -4.16
N LEU A 32 -1.93 5.93 -4.49
CA LEU A 32 -2.91 6.87 -5.04
C LEU A 32 -4.20 6.96 -4.22
N VAL A 33 -4.38 6.10 -3.23
CA VAL A 33 -5.61 6.11 -2.41
C VAL A 33 -5.36 6.93 -1.15
N PRO A 34 -5.89 8.15 -1.01
CA PRO A 34 -5.74 8.95 0.20
C PRO A 34 -6.53 8.37 1.36
N LEU A 35 -5.88 8.23 2.51
CA LEU A 35 -6.46 7.64 3.72
C LEU A 35 -6.17 8.51 4.95
N SER A 36 -7.13 8.55 5.87
CA SER A 36 -6.99 9.17 7.19
C SER A 36 -7.78 8.38 8.24
N PRO A 37 -7.52 8.56 9.55
CA PRO A 37 -8.23 7.81 10.60
C PRO A 37 -9.76 8.01 10.58
N ASP A 38 -10.22 9.22 10.26
CA ASP A 38 -11.63 9.58 10.25
C ASP A 38 -12.22 9.71 8.84
N GLY A 39 -11.43 9.49 7.79
CA GLY A 39 -11.87 9.63 6.40
C GLY A 39 -12.02 11.08 5.93
N THR A 40 -11.46 12.04 6.67
CA THR A 40 -11.44 13.46 6.29
C THR A 40 -10.05 13.93 5.89
N ASP A 41 -9.98 15.04 5.16
CA ASP A 41 -8.72 15.70 4.85
C ASP A 41 -8.11 16.38 6.09
N PRO A 42 -6.77 16.45 6.20
CA PRO A 42 -5.80 15.95 5.24
C PRO A 42 -5.57 14.43 5.35
N ALA A 43 -5.29 13.79 4.21
CA ALA A 43 -4.75 12.44 4.20
C ALA A 43 -3.48 12.35 5.06
N THR A 44 -3.34 11.27 5.82
CA THR A 44 -2.14 10.96 6.62
C THR A 44 -1.38 9.76 6.08
N HIS A 45 -2.04 8.95 5.26
CA HIS A 45 -1.51 7.75 4.62
C HIS A 45 -1.93 7.70 3.17
N LEU A 46 -1.18 6.95 2.35
CA LEU A 46 -1.61 6.57 1.01
C LEU A 46 -1.63 5.05 0.87
N GLY A 47 -2.60 4.56 0.11
CA GLY A 47 -2.78 3.16 -0.22
C GLY A 47 -2.47 2.85 -1.68
N LEU A 48 -2.04 1.61 -1.90
CA LEU A 48 -1.79 0.98 -3.18
C LEU A 48 -2.50 -0.37 -3.25
N ARG A 49 -3.06 -0.69 -4.41
CA ARG A 49 -3.56 -2.02 -4.75
C ARG A 49 -3.00 -2.45 -6.09
N ALA A 50 -2.47 -3.65 -6.16
CA ALA A 50 -1.86 -4.17 -7.38
C ALA A 50 -1.97 -5.69 -7.46
N THR A 51 -1.67 -6.20 -8.65
CA THR A 51 -1.45 -7.62 -8.87
C THR A 51 -0.01 -7.79 -9.34
N ALA A 52 0.69 -8.77 -8.78
CA ALA A 52 2.08 -9.06 -9.10
C ALA A 52 2.28 -10.56 -9.34
N ASP A 53 3.39 -10.92 -10.00
CA ASP A 53 3.81 -12.31 -10.09
C ASP A 53 4.62 -12.74 -8.85
N ALA A 54 5.01 -14.01 -8.82
CA ALA A 54 5.78 -14.56 -7.71
C ALA A 54 7.23 -14.04 -7.65
N VAL A 55 7.80 -13.60 -8.77
CA VAL A 55 9.17 -13.07 -8.83
C VAL A 55 9.20 -11.71 -8.14
N PHE A 56 8.27 -10.83 -8.50
CA PHE A 56 8.12 -9.53 -7.88
C PHE A 56 7.90 -9.63 -6.37
N VAL A 57 7.01 -10.53 -5.91
CA VAL A 57 6.73 -10.75 -4.48
C VAL A 57 8.00 -11.13 -3.73
N ARG A 58 8.77 -12.09 -4.24
CA ARG A 58 10.04 -12.51 -3.63
C ARG A 58 11.05 -11.37 -3.58
N ASP A 59 11.18 -10.62 -4.66
CA ASP A 59 12.15 -9.52 -4.75
C ASP A 59 11.75 -8.36 -3.81
N MET A 60 10.45 -8.09 -3.67
CA MET A 60 9.90 -7.18 -2.66
C MET A 60 10.21 -7.62 -1.23
N GLU A 61 9.92 -8.88 -0.87
CA GLU A 61 10.21 -9.43 0.47
C GLU A 61 11.71 -9.35 0.79
N THR A 62 12.55 -9.67 -0.19
CA THR A 62 14.02 -9.59 -0.06
C THR A 62 14.48 -8.15 0.18
N ALA A 63 13.95 -7.20 -0.58
CA ALA A 63 14.33 -5.80 -0.43
C ALA A 63 13.83 -5.21 0.91
N LEU A 64 12.60 -5.54 1.34
CA LEU A 64 12.07 -5.11 2.63
C LEU A 64 12.83 -5.70 3.82
N ALA A 65 13.32 -6.93 3.71
CA ALA A 65 14.18 -7.53 4.74
C ALA A 65 15.48 -6.74 4.96
N SER A 66 15.97 -6.04 3.93
CA SER A 66 17.15 -5.17 4.03
C SER A 66 16.85 -3.76 4.57
N LEU A 67 15.57 -3.40 4.70
CA LEU A 67 15.09 -2.08 5.12
C LEU A 67 14.08 -2.21 6.27
N PRO A 68 14.50 -2.67 7.47
CA PRO A 68 13.59 -3.05 8.54
C PRO A 68 12.72 -1.89 9.05
N GLU A 69 13.22 -0.65 9.06
CA GLU A 69 12.42 0.51 9.47
C GLU A 69 11.30 0.82 8.49
N LEU A 70 11.59 0.75 7.17
CA LEU A 70 10.57 0.93 6.15
C LEU A 70 9.55 -0.21 6.21
N HIS A 71 10.02 -1.46 6.35
CA HIS A 71 9.13 -2.61 6.45
C HIS A 71 8.19 -2.48 7.66
N ALA A 72 8.69 -2.04 8.81
CA ALA A 72 7.86 -1.81 10.00
C ALA A 72 6.85 -0.65 9.83
N ALA A 73 7.13 0.31 8.95
CA ALA A 73 6.22 1.41 8.66
C ALA A 73 5.15 1.07 7.61
N LEU A 74 5.32 -0.02 6.84
CA LEU A 74 4.39 -0.44 5.81
C LEU A 74 3.38 -1.45 6.35
N GLU A 75 2.13 -1.24 5.99
CA GLU A 75 1.06 -2.20 6.24
C GLU A 75 0.79 -2.96 4.94
N ILE A 76 1.17 -4.24 4.92
CA ILE A 76 1.10 -5.08 3.73
C ILE A 76 0.09 -6.20 3.96
N ASP A 77 -0.76 -6.45 2.97
CA ASP A 77 -1.57 -7.66 2.86
C ASP A 77 -1.27 -8.28 1.51
N LEU A 78 -0.83 -9.54 1.52
CA LEU A 78 -0.46 -10.32 0.35
C LEU A 78 -1.32 -11.58 0.32
N ARG A 79 -2.00 -11.81 -0.81
CA ARG A 79 -2.89 -12.96 -1.00
C ARG A 79 -2.69 -13.57 -2.38
N ASP A 80 -3.13 -14.81 -2.55
CA ASP A 80 -3.43 -15.30 -3.89
C ASP A 80 -4.48 -14.39 -4.56
N ASP A 81 -4.32 -14.10 -5.85
CA ASP A 81 -5.22 -13.19 -6.57
C ASP A 81 -6.68 -13.68 -6.58
N SER A 82 -6.93 -14.98 -6.49
CA SER A 82 -8.29 -15.55 -6.36
C SER A 82 -8.97 -15.20 -5.03
N ASN A 83 -8.20 -14.79 -4.01
CA ASN A 83 -8.68 -14.41 -2.68
C ASN A 83 -8.54 -12.90 -2.40
N ARG A 84 -8.51 -12.06 -3.44
CA ARG A 84 -8.36 -10.59 -3.31
C ARG A 84 -9.61 -9.87 -2.80
N ALA A 85 -10.75 -10.56 -2.72
CA ALA A 85 -12.02 -9.94 -2.34
C ALA A 85 -11.90 -9.26 -0.97
N SER A 86 -12.32 -8.00 -0.90
CA SER A 86 -12.28 -7.15 0.30
C SER A 86 -10.88 -6.95 0.93
N GLN A 87 -9.79 -7.38 0.28
CA GLN A 87 -8.43 -7.32 0.84
C GLN A 87 -8.05 -5.93 1.34
N PHE A 88 -8.24 -4.91 0.50
CA PHE A 88 -7.89 -3.55 0.85
C PHE A 88 -8.78 -2.98 1.97
N GLU A 89 -10.08 -3.32 1.99
CA GLU A 89 -11.01 -2.90 3.05
C GLU A 89 -10.64 -3.55 4.39
N THR A 90 -10.23 -4.83 4.38
CA THR A 90 -9.70 -5.52 5.55
C THR A 90 -8.43 -4.84 6.06
N LEU A 91 -7.52 -4.49 5.15
CA LEU A 91 -6.27 -3.81 5.50
C LEU A 91 -6.54 -2.43 6.15
N MET A 92 -7.38 -1.60 5.52
CA MET A 92 -7.78 -0.30 6.07
C MET A 92 -8.43 -0.44 7.46
N THR A 93 -9.34 -1.40 7.63
CA THR A 93 -9.99 -1.67 8.92
C THR A 93 -8.97 -2.05 9.99
N ARG A 94 -7.99 -2.90 9.65
CA ARG A 94 -6.90 -3.29 10.58
C ARG A 94 -6.05 -2.09 10.98
N CYS A 95 -5.82 -1.16 10.07
CA CYS A 95 -5.06 0.06 10.32
C CYS A 95 -5.89 1.17 11.00
N GLY A 96 -7.19 0.99 11.19
CA GLY A 96 -8.08 2.05 11.69
C GLY A 96 -8.17 3.25 10.75
N LEU A 97 -8.08 3.02 9.44
CA LEU A 97 -8.09 4.04 8.40
C LEU A 97 -9.37 3.96 7.56
N SER A 98 -9.80 5.11 7.07
CA SER A 98 -10.87 5.26 6.11
C SER A 98 -10.36 6.03 4.89
N ARG A 99 -11.02 5.84 3.74
CA ARG A 99 -10.71 6.66 2.55
C ARG A 99 -11.11 8.08 2.81
N VAL A 100 -10.27 9.02 2.38
CA VAL A 100 -10.63 10.43 2.40
C VAL A 100 -11.73 10.64 1.36
N GLU A 101 -12.89 11.13 1.80
CA GLU A 101 -13.96 11.51 0.87
C GLU A 101 -13.46 12.65 -0.03
N PRO A 102 -13.73 12.62 -1.35
CA PRO A 102 -13.45 13.79 -2.16
C PRO A 102 -14.26 14.96 -1.60
N VAL A 103 -13.63 16.12 -1.43
CA VAL A 103 -14.36 17.37 -1.23
C VAL A 103 -15.24 17.56 -2.45
N VAL A 104 -16.53 17.24 -2.33
CA VAL A 104 -17.52 17.61 -3.33
C VAL A 104 -17.76 19.09 -3.10
N ASP A 105 -17.05 19.95 -3.82
CA ASP A 105 -17.45 21.35 -3.93
C ASP A 105 -18.84 21.37 -4.59
N ILE A 106 -19.87 21.74 -3.82
CA ILE A 106 -21.27 21.92 -4.26
C ILE A 106 -21.47 23.39 -4.65
#